data_AF-A0A316D6C8-F1
#
_entry.id   AF-A0A316D6C8-F1
#
_cell.length_a   1.000
_cell.length_b   1.000
_cell.length_c   1.000
_cell.angle_alpha   90.00
_cell.angle_beta   90.00
_cell.angle_gamma   90.00
#
_symmetry.space_group_name_H-M   'P 1'
#
loop_
_entity.id
_entity.type
_entity.pdbx_description
1 polymer ?
#
loop_
_entity_poly.entity_id
_entity_poly.type
_entity_poly.pdbx_seq_one_letter_code
_entity_poly.pdbx_strand_id
1 'polypeptide(L)'
;MPYAGSVTWTTNHPEILKLNGNYSATVTRPAAGSPDVKVTLTATLTDGRTKTFEVTVIAQELPIPVQTVNKATTAVEMRNALVDTALGLNLVGFNGLSDQEKTDATVTLLKFRPATGFVSTQEIQSFLTKCVNYIQSINSINLSYGGDLTQVMSLDISSFTQRGTGFVQWSSDHPEIFDTSERVLHRPAFDQSPATIQLTATLDFGFTTYAKTYELTILPLEATDQQAVATTSSKLELLYATGDSEQQVKQNLTLPTQGLYGSTVTWSSSNADVISTDGMVHRQHPTIGDQTITLTAHVTRNSVSVDRAFTLTVKALEYTPLDEAWITVVNNKKQAQDSVTVQNTQAGDLINVYATDGATLLAQVTSTGSITTISLAELGHKGGTIYVSNTRAGYVEHSVAKRFPADNGKYHEQKADDKQDIDDNN
;
A
#
# COMPACT_ATOMS: atom_id res chain seq x y z
N MET A 1 -14.16 18.77 114.22
CA MET A 1 -14.34 18.65 112.76
C MET A 1 -13.19 17.79 112.23
N PRO A 2 -13.44 16.63 111.59
CA PRO A 2 -12.37 15.76 111.10
C PRO A 2 -11.94 16.11 109.67
N TYR A 3 -10.63 16.03 109.42
CA TYR A 3 -9.97 15.96 108.09
C TYR A 3 -10.38 16.98 107.01
N ALA A 4 -9.83 18.19 107.10
CA ALA A 4 -9.48 18.98 105.92
C ALA A 4 -8.07 18.59 105.41
N GLY A 5 -7.87 17.31 105.06
CA GLY A 5 -6.61 16.83 104.47
C GLY A 5 -6.46 17.40 103.06
N SER A 6 -5.39 18.16 102.80
CA SER A 6 -5.17 18.78 101.49
C SER A 6 -4.87 17.72 100.43
N VAL A 7 -5.68 17.70 99.37
CA VAL A 7 -5.41 16.87 98.19
C VAL A 7 -4.37 17.57 97.32
N THR A 8 -3.28 16.88 96.98
CA THR A 8 -2.38 17.24 95.89
C THR A 8 -2.68 16.38 94.67
N TRP A 9 -2.36 16.89 93.48
CA TRP A 9 -2.60 16.20 92.22
C TRP A 9 -1.31 16.04 91.41
N THR A 10 -1.18 14.91 90.71
CA THR A 10 -0.16 14.69 89.68
C THR A 10 -0.80 14.10 88.42
N THR A 11 -0.06 14.13 87.31
CA THR A 11 -0.48 13.69 85.97
C THR A 11 0.68 12.94 85.31
N ASN A 12 0.40 11.93 84.49
CA ASN A 12 1.42 11.28 83.65
C ASN A 12 1.71 12.04 82.33
N HIS A 13 0.84 12.98 81.94
CA HIS A 13 0.96 13.80 80.72
C HIS A 13 0.79 15.30 81.04
N PRO A 14 1.78 15.94 81.69
CA PRO A 14 1.74 17.38 82.02
C PRO A 14 1.71 18.31 80.80
N GLU A 15 2.03 17.81 79.61
CA GLU A 15 1.96 18.51 78.32
C GLU A 15 0.53 18.52 77.71
N ILE A 16 -0.25 17.46 77.94
CA ILE A 16 -1.65 17.32 77.51
C ILE A 16 -2.63 17.85 78.56
N LEU A 17 -2.34 17.64 79.85
CA LEU A 17 -3.19 18.08 80.97
C LEU A 17 -2.28 18.72 82.03
N LYS A 18 -2.07 20.03 81.91
CA LYS A 18 -1.21 20.80 82.81
C LYS A 18 -1.99 21.24 84.04
N LEU A 19 -1.58 20.76 85.21
CA LEU A 19 -2.18 21.15 86.50
C LEU A 19 -1.81 22.59 86.87
N ASN A 20 -2.83 23.38 87.25
CA ASN A 20 -2.71 24.77 87.66
C ASN A 20 -3.21 24.89 89.11
N GLY A 21 -2.36 24.46 90.05
CA GLY A 21 -2.75 24.27 91.46
C GLY A 21 -3.71 23.08 91.65
N ASN A 22 -4.37 23.01 92.81
CA ASN A 22 -5.15 21.84 93.23
C ASN A 22 -6.61 21.81 92.68
N TYR A 23 -7.03 22.83 91.93
CA TYR A 23 -8.44 23.05 91.56
C TYR A 23 -8.70 23.29 90.07
N SER A 24 -7.66 23.37 89.24
CA SER A 24 -7.82 23.63 87.80
C SER A 24 -6.69 23.03 86.96
N ALA A 25 -6.93 22.84 85.68
CA ALA A 25 -5.95 22.38 84.71
C ALA A 25 -6.18 23.01 83.34
N THR A 26 -5.12 23.19 82.57
CA THR A 26 -5.18 23.52 81.13
C THR A 26 -5.08 22.22 80.33
N VAL A 27 -6.03 21.97 79.44
CA VAL A 27 -6.03 20.82 78.54
C VAL A 27 -5.57 21.25 77.14
N THR A 28 -4.45 20.69 76.70
CA THR A 28 -3.95 20.78 75.32
C THR A 28 -4.49 19.58 74.55
N ARG A 29 -5.50 19.78 73.68
CA ARG A 29 -5.99 18.69 72.82
C ARG A 29 -4.90 18.27 71.82
N PRO A 30 -4.66 16.96 71.60
CA PRO A 30 -3.77 16.47 70.55
C PRO A 30 -4.09 17.10 69.18
N ALA A 31 -3.08 17.25 68.32
CA ALA A 31 -3.27 17.84 66.99
C ALA A 31 -4.23 16.99 66.13
N ALA A 32 -4.93 17.61 65.19
CA ALA A 32 -5.92 16.91 64.38
C ALA A 32 -5.28 15.74 63.60
N GLY A 33 -5.95 14.58 63.60
CA GLY A 33 -5.41 13.33 63.05
C GLY A 33 -4.43 12.58 63.96
N SER A 34 -4.10 13.11 65.14
CA SER A 34 -3.48 12.31 66.21
C SER A 34 -4.51 11.37 66.86
N PRO A 35 -4.10 10.24 67.47
CA PRO A 35 -4.98 9.47 68.33
C PRO A 35 -5.35 10.24 69.61
N ASP A 36 -6.48 9.88 70.21
CA ASP A 36 -6.89 10.37 71.53
C ASP A 36 -5.91 9.90 72.62
N VAL A 37 -5.57 10.79 73.55
CA VAL A 37 -4.57 10.50 74.60
C VAL A 37 -5.25 10.17 75.93
N LYS A 38 -4.94 9.00 76.49
CA LYS A 38 -5.32 8.64 77.86
C LYS A 38 -4.38 9.28 78.87
N VAL A 39 -4.92 10.12 79.74
CA VAL A 39 -4.21 10.78 80.84
C VAL A 39 -4.67 10.19 82.18
N THR A 40 -3.71 9.84 83.03
CA THR A 40 -3.96 9.37 84.40
C THR A 40 -3.68 10.51 85.38
N LEU A 41 -4.73 11.05 85.97
CA LEU A 41 -4.65 11.94 87.12
C LEU A 41 -4.53 11.12 88.41
N THR A 42 -3.62 11.49 89.31
CA THR A 42 -3.49 10.88 90.64
C THR A 42 -3.73 11.93 91.71
N ALA A 43 -4.81 11.77 92.47
CA ALA A 43 -5.04 12.51 93.71
C ALA A 43 -4.30 11.84 94.86
N THR A 44 -3.62 12.62 95.69
CA THR A 44 -2.89 12.15 96.88
C THR A 44 -3.34 12.93 98.11
N LEU A 45 -3.72 12.22 99.17
CA LEU A 45 -4.06 12.81 100.48
C LEU A 45 -2.79 13.07 101.30
N THR A 46 -2.89 13.94 102.31
CA THR A 46 -1.81 14.23 103.28
C THR A 46 -1.31 13.01 104.06
N ASP A 47 -2.07 11.92 104.10
CA ASP A 47 -1.70 10.64 104.71
C ASP A 47 -1.07 9.63 103.72
N GLY A 48 -0.75 10.08 102.50
CA GLY A 48 -0.11 9.28 101.46
C GLY A 48 -1.05 8.37 100.66
N ARG A 49 -2.34 8.30 101.00
CA ARG A 49 -3.31 7.50 100.23
C ARG A 49 -3.61 8.16 98.88
N THR A 50 -3.56 7.38 97.81
CA THR A 50 -3.76 7.83 96.43
C THR A 50 -5.06 7.30 95.82
N LYS A 51 -5.64 8.06 94.88
CA LYS A 51 -6.67 7.57 93.94
C LYS A 51 -6.39 8.07 92.53
N THR A 52 -6.42 7.16 91.55
CA THR A 52 -6.26 7.47 90.13
C THR A 52 -7.60 7.71 89.42
N PHE A 53 -7.55 8.47 88.33
CA PHE A 53 -8.65 8.76 87.42
C PHE A 53 -8.10 8.77 85.99
N GLU A 54 -8.61 7.92 85.09
CA GLU A 54 -8.32 8.02 83.66
C GLU A 54 -9.21 9.08 83.00
N VAL A 55 -8.63 9.90 82.12
CA VAL A 55 -9.29 10.92 81.31
C VAL A 55 -8.80 10.78 79.87
N THR A 56 -9.69 10.48 78.94
CA THR A 56 -9.36 10.49 77.50
C THR A 56 -9.49 11.92 76.96
N VAL A 57 -8.38 12.51 76.51
CA VAL A 57 -8.36 13.83 75.87
C VAL A 57 -8.47 13.63 74.36
N ILE A 58 -9.63 14.01 73.83
CA ILE A 58 -9.98 13.85 72.41
C ILE A 58 -9.14 14.78 71.53
N ALA A 59 -8.53 14.22 70.48
CA ALA A 59 -7.78 14.97 69.47
C ALA A 59 -8.63 16.07 68.81
N GLN A 60 -7.98 17.08 68.22
CA GLN A 60 -8.68 18.14 67.50
C GLN A 60 -9.40 17.59 66.26
N GLU A 61 -10.54 18.18 65.91
CA GLU A 61 -11.25 17.80 64.69
C GLU A 61 -10.51 18.30 63.44
N LEU A 62 -10.54 17.51 62.37
CA LEU A 62 -10.00 17.93 61.08
C LEU A 62 -10.85 19.08 60.50
N PRO A 63 -10.24 20.10 59.86
CA PRO A 63 -10.97 21.16 59.18
C PRO A 63 -11.99 20.59 58.19
N ILE A 64 -13.17 21.23 58.09
CA ILE A 64 -14.27 20.76 57.24
C ILE A 64 -13.83 20.43 55.80
N PRO A 65 -13.00 21.24 55.10
CA PRO A 65 -12.53 20.91 53.76
C PRO A 65 -11.70 19.62 53.70
N VAL A 66 -10.85 19.37 54.70
CA VAL A 66 -10.07 18.12 54.83
C VAL A 66 -11.00 16.93 55.07
N GLN A 67 -12.07 17.11 55.86
CA GLN A 67 -13.11 16.09 56.00
C GLN A 67 -13.83 15.81 54.67
N THR A 68 -14.10 16.82 53.85
CA THR A 68 -14.74 16.65 52.53
C THR A 68 -13.84 15.83 51.59
N VAL A 69 -12.54 16.12 51.53
CA VAL A 69 -11.55 15.32 50.78
C VAL A 69 -11.48 13.87 51.30
N ASN A 70 -11.59 13.66 52.61
CA ASN A 70 -11.62 12.32 53.20
C ASN A 70 -12.95 11.56 52.98
N LYS A 71 -14.07 12.27 52.78
CA LYS A 71 -15.40 11.69 52.51
C LYS A 71 -15.62 11.36 51.03
N ALA A 72 -14.84 11.94 50.11
CA ALA A 72 -14.95 11.64 48.67
C ALA A 72 -14.75 10.14 48.37
N THR A 73 -15.62 9.59 47.53
CA THR A 73 -15.59 8.20 47.07
C THR A 73 -15.33 8.09 45.57
N THR A 74 -15.76 9.09 44.79
CA THR A 74 -15.58 9.16 43.34
C THR A 74 -14.55 10.23 42.93
N ALA A 75 -13.98 10.06 41.73
CA ALA A 75 -13.01 10.99 41.14
C ALA A 75 -13.57 12.43 40.99
N VAL A 76 -14.89 12.55 40.81
CA VAL A 76 -15.62 13.82 40.72
C VAL A 76 -15.79 14.48 42.08
N GLU A 77 -16.20 13.73 43.11
CA GLU A 77 -16.26 14.23 44.48
C GLU A 77 -14.89 14.70 44.98
N MET A 78 -13.84 13.92 44.67
CA MET A 78 -12.46 14.27 45.01
C MET A 78 -12.03 15.57 44.29
N ARG A 79 -12.33 15.71 42.99
CA ARG A 79 -12.05 16.96 42.23
C ARG A 79 -12.77 18.16 42.83
N ASN A 80 -14.05 18.01 43.18
CA ASN A 80 -14.87 19.07 43.77
C ASN A 80 -14.42 19.45 45.19
N ALA A 81 -13.89 18.49 45.96
CA ALA A 81 -13.34 18.75 47.29
C ALA A 81 -11.99 19.49 47.23
N LEU A 82 -11.14 19.19 46.26
CA LEU A 82 -9.81 19.82 46.11
C LEU A 82 -9.85 21.31 45.72
N VAL A 83 -10.95 21.79 45.11
CA VAL A 83 -11.09 23.20 44.71
C VAL A 83 -11.64 24.11 45.81
N ASP A 84 -11.88 23.59 47.02
CA ASP A 84 -12.24 24.40 48.18
C ASP A 84 -11.09 25.35 48.55
N THR A 85 -11.34 26.66 48.43
CA THR A 85 -10.32 27.69 48.69
C THR A 85 -9.88 27.73 50.15
N ALA A 86 -10.69 27.21 51.09
CA ALA A 86 -10.33 27.09 52.49
C ALA A 86 -9.33 25.94 52.77
N LEU A 87 -9.04 25.07 51.79
CA LEU A 87 -7.86 24.21 51.87
C LEU A 87 -6.56 25.01 51.69
N GLY A 88 -6.53 25.97 50.76
CA GLY A 88 -5.31 26.70 50.40
C GLY A 88 -4.30 25.90 49.57
N LEU A 89 -4.75 24.91 48.77
CA LEU A 89 -3.86 24.11 47.91
C LEU A 89 -3.24 24.93 46.77
N ASN A 90 -1.98 24.64 46.46
CA ASN A 90 -1.36 25.03 45.20
C ASN A 90 -1.81 24.07 44.09
N LEU A 91 -2.87 24.48 43.38
CA LEU A 91 -3.45 23.73 42.27
C LEU A 91 -2.82 24.04 40.91
N VAL A 92 -1.76 24.85 40.80
CA VAL A 92 -1.21 25.29 39.49
C VAL A 92 -0.87 24.10 38.58
N GLY A 93 -0.15 23.10 39.12
CA GLY A 93 0.20 21.90 38.37
C GLY A 93 -1.00 21.01 38.01
N PHE A 94 -2.02 20.93 38.87
CA PHE A 94 -3.24 20.16 38.63
C PHE A 94 -4.17 20.84 37.61
N ASN A 95 -4.27 22.17 37.66
CA ASN A 95 -5.13 22.94 36.76
C ASN A 95 -4.60 22.94 35.32
N GLY A 96 -3.28 22.84 35.14
CA GLY A 96 -2.63 22.72 33.82
C GLY A 96 -2.73 21.35 33.15
N LEU A 97 -3.30 20.34 33.82
CA LEU A 97 -3.62 19.02 33.23
C LEU A 97 -4.88 19.08 32.36
N SER A 98 -5.05 18.15 31.44
CA SER A 98 -6.31 17.93 30.70
C SER A 98 -7.44 17.42 31.63
N ASP A 99 -8.70 17.47 31.19
CA ASP A 99 -9.82 17.03 32.04
C ASP A 99 -9.86 15.51 32.30
N GLN A 100 -9.26 14.71 31.40
CA GLN A 100 -9.03 13.29 31.63
C GLN A 100 -7.88 13.06 32.61
N GLU A 101 -6.75 13.75 32.43
CA GLU A 101 -5.62 13.70 33.37
C GLU A 101 -6.02 14.15 34.79
N LYS A 102 -6.90 15.15 34.91
CA LYS A 102 -7.52 15.55 36.19
C LYS A 102 -8.40 14.44 36.79
N THR A 103 -8.93 13.51 35.99
CA THR A 103 -9.64 12.31 36.46
C THR A 103 -8.63 11.28 36.96
N ASP A 104 -7.60 11.00 36.16
CA ASP A 104 -6.57 9.99 36.50
C ASP A 104 -5.76 10.40 37.74
N ALA A 105 -5.56 11.71 37.93
CA ALA A 105 -4.98 12.30 39.14
C ALA A 105 -5.87 12.09 40.36
N THR A 106 -7.19 12.33 40.28
CA THR A 106 -8.08 12.16 41.45
C THR A 106 -8.45 10.70 41.73
N VAL A 107 -8.52 9.84 40.70
CA VAL A 107 -8.56 8.37 40.85
C VAL A 107 -7.33 7.87 41.58
N THR A 108 -6.14 8.35 41.21
CA THR A 108 -4.89 7.94 41.88
C THR A 108 -4.82 8.52 43.29
N LEU A 109 -5.24 9.77 43.52
CA LEU A 109 -5.31 10.36 44.85
C LEU A 109 -6.28 9.62 45.79
N LEU A 110 -7.40 9.11 45.27
CA LEU A 110 -8.33 8.26 46.04
C LEU A 110 -7.69 6.94 46.46
N LYS A 111 -6.93 6.28 45.57
CA LYS A 111 -6.14 5.07 45.91
C LYS A 111 -5.00 5.36 46.89
N PHE A 112 -4.44 6.57 46.83
CA PHE A 112 -3.27 7.00 47.62
C PHE A 112 -3.65 7.57 48.98
N ARG A 113 -4.93 7.86 49.23
CA ARG A 113 -5.42 8.34 50.53
C ARG A 113 -5.11 7.29 51.61
N PRO A 114 -4.45 7.66 52.72
CA PRO A 114 -4.22 6.74 53.84
C PRO A 114 -5.53 6.12 54.33
N ALA A 115 -5.48 4.90 54.88
CA ALA A 115 -6.67 4.22 55.42
C ALA A 115 -7.34 4.99 56.57
N THR A 116 -6.58 5.87 57.25
CA THR A 116 -7.04 6.82 58.28
C THR A 116 -7.65 8.11 57.72
N GLY A 117 -7.62 8.31 56.40
CA GLY A 117 -7.76 9.62 55.76
C GLY A 117 -6.49 10.48 55.90
N PHE A 118 -6.47 11.61 55.19
CA PHE A 118 -5.44 12.63 55.32
C PHE A 118 -5.63 13.43 56.62
N VAL A 119 -4.53 13.74 57.32
CA VAL A 119 -4.54 14.49 58.59
C VAL A 119 -4.35 16.00 58.43
N SER A 120 -3.97 16.47 57.24
CA SER A 120 -3.73 17.90 56.98
C SER A 120 -3.82 18.29 55.50
N THR A 121 -4.00 19.58 55.22
CA THR A 121 -3.83 20.15 53.86
C THR A 121 -2.44 19.85 53.31
N GLN A 122 -1.39 19.96 54.13
CA GLN A 122 0.00 19.76 53.71
C GLN A 122 0.22 18.32 53.21
N GLU A 123 -0.45 17.35 53.82
CA GLU A 123 -0.48 15.98 53.33
C GLU A 123 -1.26 15.85 52.01
N ILE A 124 -2.47 16.42 51.91
CA ILE A 124 -3.26 16.44 50.66
C ILE A 124 -2.43 17.04 49.51
N GLN A 125 -1.77 18.18 49.73
CA GLN A 125 -0.87 18.81 48.76
C GLN A 125 0.28 17.87 48.37
N SER A 126 0.90 17.19 49.34
CA SER A 126 2.02 16.29 49.10
C SER A 126 1.62 15.10 48.25
N PHE A 127 0.44 14.51 48.49
CA PHE A 127 -0.09 13.42 47.67
C PHE A 127 -0.60 13.89 46.30
N LEU A 128 -1.34 14.99 46.22
CA LEU A 128 -1.76 15.59 44.94
C LEU A 128 -0.56 15.92 44.05
N THR A 129 0.52 16.45 44.62
CA THR A 129 1.75 16.78 43.89
C THR A 129 2.44 15.53 43.35
N LYS A 130 2.38 14.38 44.05
CA LYS A 130 2.83 13.08 43.50
C LYS A 130 1.98 12.68 42.29
N CYS A 131 0.65 12.70 42.42
CA CYS A 131 -0.26 12.32 41.33
C CYS A 131 -0.07 13.19 40.07
N VAL A 132 0.09 14.51 40.23
CA VAL A 132 0.40 15.43 39.11
C VAL A 132 1.76 15.11 38.49
N ASN A 133 2.81 14.89 39.29
CA ASN A 133 4.13 14.54 38.77
C ASN A 133 4.11 13.23 37.97
N TYR A 134 3.36 12.22 38.41
CA TYR A 134 3.29 10.92 37.73
C TYR A 134 2.68 11.04 36.33
N ILE A 135 1.62 11.83 36.18
CA ILE A 135 1.00 12.15 34.89
C ILE A 135 1.95 12.94 34.00
N GLN A 136 2.66 13.93 34.56
CA GLN A 136 3.67 14.68 33.80
C GLN A 136 4.83 13.77 33.36
N SER A 137 5.24 12.79 34.17
CA SER A 137 6.27 11.82 33.79
C SER A 137 5.83 10.89 32.66
N ILE A 138 4.64 10.26 32.70
CA ILE A 138 4.14 9.42 31.59
C ILE A 138 3.95 10.24 30.31
N ASN A 139 3.44 11.48 30.41
CA ASN A 139 3.29 12.37 29.24
C ASN A 139 4.65 12.75 28.62
N SER A 140 5.68 12.95 29.43
CA SER A 140 7.04 13.35 28.99
C SER A 140 7.84 12.27 28.26
N ILE A 141 7.41 11.00 28.32
CA ILE A 141 8.00 9.93 27.52
C ILE A 141 7.79 10.26 26.04
N ASN A 142 8.83 10.08 25.24
CA ASN A 142 8.73 10.12 23.79
C ASN A 142 9.55 8.95 23.22
N LEU A 143 9.09 8.39 22.10
CA LEU A 143 9.91 7.53 21.25
C LEU A 143 10.88 8.37 20.43
N SER A 144 12.06 7.83 20.15
CA SER A 144 12.92 8.32 19.08
C SER A 144 12.80 7.36 17.88
N TYR A 145 12.62 7.89 16.68
CA TYR A 145 12.47 7.09 15.46
C TYR A 145 13.05 7.82 14.25
N GLY A 146 13.52 7.05 13.26
CA GLY A 146 13.87 7.55 11.94
C GLY A 146 12.67 7.51 11.01
N GLY A 147 12.30 8.68 10.45
CA GLY A 147 11.07 8.87 9.67
C GLY A 147 9.99 9.57 10.50
N ASP A 148 8.74 9.14 10.33
CA ASP A 148 7.61 9.49 11.20
C ASP A 148 6.90 8.21 11.69
N LEU A 149 5.89 8.34 12.56
CA LEU A 149 5.14 7.20 13.11
C LEU A 149 4.50 6.29 12.05
N THR A 150 4.22 6.81 10.84
CA THR A 150 3.67 6.06 9.70
C THR A 150 4.75 5.51 8.76
N GLN A 151 6.01 5.89 8.95
CA GLN A 151 7.14 5.59 8.06
C GLN A 151 8.41 5.25 8.86
N VAL A 152 8.28 4.39 9.88
CA VAL A 152 9.38 4.07 10.80
C VAL A 152 10.43 3.20 10.11
N MET A 153 11.67 3.68 10.07
CA MET A 153 12.83 3.00 9.48
C MET A 153 13.87 2.58 10.52
N SER A 154 13.87 3.23 11.69
CA SER A 154 14.67 2.92 12.88
C SER A 154 13.93 3.40 14.12
N LEU A 155 14.25 2.83 15.28
CA LEU A 155 13.52 3.06 16.53
C LEU A 155 14.49 2.96 17.72
N ASP A 156 14.37 3.87 18.68
CA ASP A 156 15.06 3.82 19.96
C ASP A 156 14.12 4.17 21.14
N ILE A 157 14.25 3.37 22.20
CA ILE A 157 13.48 3.42 23.45
C ILE A 157 14.35 3.84 24.65
N SER A 158 15.60 4.22 24.44
CA SER A 158 16.58 4.56 25.48
C SER A 158 16.28 5.88 26.25
N SER A 159 15.38 6.71 25.72
CA SER A 159 15.17 8.10 26.15
C SER A 159 14.37 8.27 27.47
N PHE A 160 15.09 8.10 28.58
CA PHE A 160 14.93 8.75 29.90
C PHE A 160 13.63 8.59 30.73
N THR A 161 13.81 8.40 32.04
CA THR A 161 12.85 8.75 33.11
C THR A 161 13.45 9.75 34.12
N GLN A 162 13.92 10.92 33.67
CA GLN A 162 14.56 11.91 34.56
C GLN A 162 13.60 12.76 35.43
N ARG A 163 12.39 12.25 35.71
CA ARG A 163 11.54 12.74 36.82
C ARG A 163 10.88 11.58 37.58
N GLY A 164 11.51 11.20 38.69
CA GLY A 164 10.87 10.47 39.79
C GLY A 164 10.72 8.96 39.60
N THR A 165 11.67 8.21 40.18
CA THR A 165 11.45 6.90 40.83
C THR A 165 10.88 5.72 40.03
N GLY A 166 10.68 5.82 38.72
CA GLY A 166 10.28 4.69 37.86
C GLY A 166 11.21 4.46 36.66
N PHE A 167 11.40 3.20 36.27
CA PHE A 167 12.00 2.83 34.98
C PHE A 167 10.87 2.51 33.99
N VAL A 168 10.86 3.10 32.78
CA VAL A 168 9.89 2.68 31.75
C VAL A 168 10.12 1.21 31.41
N GLN A 169 9.07 0.39 31.53
CA GLN A 169 9.02 -0.92 30.91
C GLN A 169 8.36 -0.77 29.54
N TRP A 170 8.98 -1.30 28.50
CA TRP A 170 8.45 -1.26 27.13
C TRP A 170 8.02 -2.66 26.70
N SER A 171 6.83 -2.76 26.12
CA SER A 171 6.35 -3.97 25.42
C SER A 171 5.88 -3.64 24.01
N SER A 172 5.99 -4.61 23.11
CA SER A 172 5.29 -4.62 21.81
C SER A 172 4.21 -5.70 21.82
N ASP A 173 3.16 -5.49 21.06
CA ASP A 173 2.22 -6.54 20.60
C ASP A 173 2.86 -7.50 19.57
N HIS A 174 3.85 -7.01 18.81
CA HIS A 174 4.60 -7.72 17.78
C HIS A 174 6.11 -7.75 18.10
N PRO A 175 6.55 -8.52 19.12
CA PRO A 175 7.96 -8.64 19.50
C PRO A 175 8.84 -9.22 18.38
N GLU A 176 8.28 -9.94 17.41
CA GLU A 176 8.97 -10.42 16.22
C GLU A 176 9.32 -9.31 15.22
N ILE A 177 8.70 -8.13 15.35
CA ILE A 177 9.01 -6.91 14.59
C ILE A 177 9.88 -5.96 15.42
N PHE A 178 9.59 -5.79 16.72
CA PHE A 178 10.47 -5.05 17.63
C PHE A 178 10.62 -5.71 19.00
N ASP A 179 11.75 -6.39 19.21
CA ASP A 179 12.10 -6.93 20.52
C ASP A 179 12.50 -5.79 21.45
N THR A 180 11.67 -5.48 22.44
CA THR A 180 11.91 -4.38 23.41
C THR A 180 13.02 -4.70 24.42
N SER A 181 13.47 -5.95 24.53
CA SER A 181 14.53 -6.40 25.44
C SER A 181 15.92 -6.34 24.80
N GLU A 182 16.05 -6.81 23.55
CA GLU A 182 17.27 -6.68 22.75
C GLU A 182 17.39 -5.30 22.07
N ARG A 183 16.25 -4.59 21.90
CA ARG A 183 16.10 -3.30 21.18
C ARG A 183 16.39 -3.41 19.69
N VAL A 184 15.97 -4.51 19.07
CA VAL A 184 16.21 -4.82 17.65
C VAL A 184 14.92 -4.64 16.85
N LEU A 185 15.00 -3.89 15.74
CA LEU A 185 13.90 -3.69 14.78
C LEU A 185 14.07 -4.60 13.56
N HIS A 186 13.19 -5.59 13.44
CA HIS A 186 13.07 -6.47 12.28
C HIS A 186 12.06 -5.89 11.29
N ARG A 187 12.55 -5.09 10.34
CA ARG A 187 11.73 -4.55 9.24
C ARG A 187 11.26 -5.69 8.30
N PRO A 188 10.04 -5.62 7.73
CA PRO A 188 9.57 -6.57 6.72
C PRO A 188 10.50 -6.62 5.48
N ALA A 189 10.43 -7.70 4.71
CA ALA A 189 11.17 -7.81 3.45
C ALA A 189 10.60 -6.85 2.37
N PHE A 190 11.42 -6.51 1.36
CA PHE A 190 11.11 -5.50 0.33
C PHE A 190 9.89 -5.81 -0.55
N ASP A 191 9.40 -7.05 -0.53
CA ASP A 191 8.23 -7.56 -1.24
C ASP A 191 7.01 -7.79 -0.33
N GLN A 192 7.14 -7.50 0.98
CA GLN A 192 6.07 -7.52 1.96
C GLN A 192 5.43 -6.12 2.15
N SER A 193 4.18 -6.10 2.57
CA SER A 193 3.51 -4.87 3.01
C SER A 193 4.18 -4.28 4.26
N PRO A 194 4.08 -2.96 4.49
CA PRO A 194 4.37 -2.37 5.80
C PRO A 194 3.57 -3.05 6.92
N ALA A 195 4.18 -3.18 8.09
CA ALA A 195 3.54 -3.80 9.25
C ALA A 195 3.21 -2.75 10.31
N THR A 196 2.05 -2.87 10.94
CA THR A 196 1.63 -1.98 12.04
C THR A 196 1.81 -2.67 13.38
N ILE A 197 2.42 -1.97 14.35
CA ILE A 197 2.67 -2.46 15.71
C ILE A 197 2.27 -1.40 16.74
N GLN A 198 1.91 -1.83 17.94
CA GLN A 198 1.70 -0.97 19.10
C GLN A 198 2.80 -1.16 20.14
N LEU A 199 3.50 -0.08 20.49
CA LEU A 199 4.45 -0.05 21.60
C LEU A 199 3.83 0.60 22.82
N THR A 200 3.96 -0.05 23.98
CA THR A 200 3.42 0.45 25.25
C THR A 200 4.54 0.83 26.20
N ALA A 201 4.67 2.13 26.49
CA ALA A 201 5.51 2.63 27.57
C ALA A 201 4.76 2.53 28.90
N THR A 202 5.31 1.79 29.86
CA THR A 202 4.65 1.48 31.14
C THR A 202 5.48 2.01 32.31
N LEU A 203 4.88 2.83 33.18
CA LEU A 203 5.45 3.24 34.47
C LEU A 203 4.60 2.67 35.59
N ASP A 204 5.18 1.81 36.42
CA ASP A 204 4.60 1.43 37.71
C ASP A 204 5.13 2.34 38.83
N PHE A 205 4.21 2.78 39.69
CA PHE A 205 4.51 3.51 40.92
C PHE A 205 4.10 2.71 42.18
N GLY A 206 4.00 1.38 42.06
CA GLY A 206 3.74 0.42 43.15
C GLY A 206 2.29 0.34 43.63
N PHE A 207 1.47 1.34 43.28
CA PHE A 207 0.05 1.45 43.67
C PHE A 207 -0.88 1.78 42.49
N THR A 208 -0.31 2.19 41.35
CA THR A 208 -1.02 2.43 40.08
C THR A 208 0.03 2.47 38.97
N THR A 209 -0.30 1.81 37.88
CA THR A 209 0.49 1.77 36.65
C THR A 209 -0.11 2.72 35.64
N TYR A 210 0.72 3.51 34.97
CA TYR A 210 0.35 4.35 33.83
C TYR A 210 0.95 3.75 32.55
N ALA A 211 0.20 3.81 31.46
CA ALA A 211 0.62 3.35 30.14
C ALA A 211 0.44 4.45 29.09
N LYS A 212 1.37 4.53 28.13
CA LYS A 212 1.28 5.40 26.95
C LYS A 212 1.61 4.56 25.72
N THR A 213 0.62 4.38 24.85
CA THR A 213 0.74 3.62 23.61
C THR A 213 1.23 4.49 22.45
N TYR A 214 1.92 3.86 21.50
CA TYR A 214 2.34 4.44 20.24
C TYR A 214 2.01 3.43 19.15
N GLU A 215 1.19 3.82 18.18
CA GLU A 215 0.94 3.03 16.97
C GLU A 215 1.99 3.43 15.92
N LEU A 216 2.68 2.43 15.38
CA LEU A 216 3.79 2.59 14.45
C LEU A 216 3.55 1.76 13.19
N THR A 217 3.79 2.33 12.02
CA THR A 217 3.90 1.58 10.76
C THR A 217 5.37 1.45 10.39
N ILE A 218 5.87 0.22 10.42
CA ILE A 218 7.24 -0.17 10.10
C ILE A 218 7.31 -0.44 8.59
N LEU A 219 8.14 0.31 7.88
CA LEU A 219 8.29 0.13 6.43
C LEU A 219 9.14 -1.10 6.10
N PRO A 220 8.82 -1.83 5.01
CA PRO A 220 9.67 -2.89 4.49
C PRO A 220 11.07 -2.36 4.15
N LEU A 221 12.06 -3.24 4.12
CA LEU A 221 13.41 -2.92 3.66
C LEU A 221 13.41 -2.46 2.20
N GLU A 222 14.37 -1.61 1.83
CA GLU A 222 14.62 -1.31 0.42
C GLU A 222 15.13 -2.55 -0.32
N ALA A 223 14.66 -2.75 -1.55
CA ALA A 223 15.17 -3.81 -2.41
C ALA A 223 16.66 -3.55 -2.71
N THR A 224 17.53 -4.54 -2.48
CA THR A 224 18.91 -4.48 -2.99
C THR A 224 18.90 -4.49 -4.51
N ASP A 225 19.96 -3.98 -5.15
CA ASP A 225 20.02 -3.93 -6.62
C ASP A 225 19.87 -5.30 -7.26
N GLN A 226 20.47 -6.34 -6.66
CA GLN A 226 20.34 -7.73 -7.11
C GLN A 226 18.91 -8.27 -6.99
N GLN A 227 18.17 -7.91 -5.94
CA GLN A 227 16.76 -8.27 -5.79
C GLN A 227 15.89 -7.50 -6.79
N ALA A 228 16.11 -6.19 -6.93
CA ALA A 228 15.34 -5.33 -7.82
C ALA A 228 15.41 -5.80 -9.29
N VAL A 229 16.62 -6.11 -9.81
CA VAL A 229 16.74 -6.63 -11.18
C VAL A 229 16.21 -8.05 -11.32
N ALA A 230 16.36 -8.92 -10.31
CA ALA A 230 15.85 -10.29 -10.36
C ALA A 230 14.32 -10.35 -10.32
N THR A 231 13.67 -9.58 -9.44
CA THR A 231 12.21 -9.49 -9.33
C THR A 231 11.59 -8.73 -10.50
N THR A 232 12.29 -7.74 -11.06
CA THR A 232 11.89 -7.11 -12.33
C THR A 232 11.99 -8.12 -13.47
N SER A 233 13.14 -8.78 -13.63
CA SER A 233 13.38 -9.75 -14.70
C SER A 233 12.35 -10.89 -14.67
N SER A 234 12.05 -11.48 -13.49
CA SER A 234 11.07 -12.57 -13.40
C SER A 234 9.62 -12.13 -13.65
N LYS A 235 9.25 -10.87 -13.33
CA LYS A 235 7.92 -10.30 -13.59
C LYS A 235 7.82 -9.53 -14.92
N LEU A 236 8.87 -9.52 -15.74
CA LEU A 236 8.88 -8.83 -17.03
C LEU A 236 8.06 -9.61 -18.07
N GLU A 237 7.04 -8.96 -18.63
CA GLU A 237 6.15 -9.52 -19.66
C GLU A 237 6.17 -8.62 -20.91
N LEU A 238 5.96 -9.23 -22.08
CA LEU A 238 5.84 -8.52 -23.35
C LEU A 238 4.37 -8.23 -23.65
N LEU A 239 4.07 -6.99 -24.05
CA LEU A 239 2.73 -6.57 -24.46
C LEU A 239 2.58 -6.73 -25.98
N TYR A 240 1.83 -7.75 -26.38
CA TYR A 240 1.42 -8.01 -27.76
C TYR A 240 0.21 -7.17 -28.16
N ALA A 241 0.10 -6.85 -29.45
CA ALA A 241 -1.10 -6.21 -30.00
C ALA A 241 -2.29 -7.17 -30.01
N THR A 242 -3.51 -6.63 -30.10
CA THR A 242 -4.74 -7.44 -30.16
C THR A 242 -4.71 -8.41 -31.36
N GLY A 243 -4.74 -9.71 -31.07
CA GLY A 243 -4.69 -10.78 -32.07
C GLY A 243 -3.31 -11.42 -32.29
N ASP A 244 -2.26 -10.85 -31.68
CA ASP A 244 -0.90 -11.41 -31.70
C ASP A 244 -0.63 -12.30 -30.47
N SER A 245 0.38 -13.17 -30.57
CA SER A 245 0.99 -13.88 -29.43
C SER A 245 2.49 -14.06 -29.65
N GLU A 246 3.21 -14.61 -28.67
CA GLU A 246 4.63 -14.95 -28.82
C GLU A 246 4.89 -15.90 -30.01
N GLN A 247 3.94 -16.78 -30.38
CA GLN A 247 4.03 -17.64 -31.57
C GLN A 247 3.44 -17.02 -32.86
N GLN A 248 2.80 -15.86 -32.77
CA GLN A 248 2.04 -15.23 -33.86
C GLN A 248 2.21 -13.70 -33.89
N VAL A 249 3.45 -13.20 -33.86
CA VAL A 249 3.71 -11.76 -33.97
C VAL A 249 3.48 -11.30 -35.42
N LYS A 250 2.57 -10.35 -35.59
CA LYS A 250 2.17 -9.72 -36.87
C LYS A 250 2.21 -8.19 -36.83
N GLN A 251 2.30 -7.60 -35.64
CA GLN A 251 2.24 -6.16 -35.36
C GLN A 251 3.43 -5.73 -34.50
N ASN A 252 3.67 -4.42 -34.37
CA ASN A 252 4.74 -3.89 -33.52
C ASN A 252 4.51 -4.24 -32.05
N LEU A 253 5.60 -4.48 -31.32
CA LEU A 253 5.61 -4.78 -29.90
C LEU A 253 5.77 -3.50 -29.07
N THR A 254 5.14 -3.43 -27.90
CA THR A 254 5.45 -2.37 -26.93
C THR A 254 6.48 -2.91 -25.93
N LEU A 255 7.75 -2.55 -26.14
CA LEU A 255 8.86 -3.00 -25.29
C LEU A 255 8.96 -2.12 -24.04
N PRO A 256 8.76 -2.65 -22.81
CA PRO A 256 8.89 -1.87 -21.59
C PRO A 256 10.35 -1.45 -21.35
N THR A 257 10.56 -0.18 -21.02
CA THR A 257 11.90 0.40 -20.73
C THR A 257 12.12 0.71 -19.24
N GLN A 258 11.10 0.49 -18.41
CA GLN A 258 11.11 0.71 -16.96
C GLN A 258 10.67 -0.58 -16.26
N GLY A 259 11.25 -0.84 -15.10
CA GLY A 259 11.02 -2.02 -14.29
C GLY A 259 10.56 -1.71 -12.87
N LEU A 260 10.48 -2.74 -12.03
CA LEU A 260 10.11 -2.59 -10.62
C LEU A 260 11.29 -2.06 -9.80
N TYR A 261 10.98 -1.45 -8.66
CA TYR A 261 11.96 -0.96 -7.67
C TYR A 261 13.01 0.04 -8.23
N GLY A 262 12.67 0.77 -9.32
CA GLY A 262 13.59 1.69 -9.98
C GLY A 262 14.61 1.03 -10.91
N SER A 263 14.35 -0.20 -11.36
CA SER A 263 15.15 -0.86 -12.39
C SER A 263 14.84 -0.26 -13.77
N THR A 264 15.82 -0.19 -14.65
CA THR A 264 15.68 0.17 -16.07
C THR A 264 15.76 -1.09 -16.94
N VAL A 265 15.13 -1.06 -18.12
CA VAL A 265 15.18 -2.15 -19.09
C VAL A 265 15.63 -1.61 -20.44
N THR A 266 16.66 -2.22 -21.02
CA THR A 266 17.06 -1.99 -22.42
C THR A 266 16.98 -3.30 -23.20
N TRP A 267 16.93 -3.24 -24.53
CA TRP A 267 16.63 -4.40 -25.37
C TRP A 267 17.68 -4.60 -26.46
N SER A 268 18.05 -5.86 -26.69
CA SER A 268 18.75 -6.31 -27.89
C SER A 268 17.92 -7.36 -28.63
N SER A 269 18.21 -7.56 -29.92
CA SER A 269 17.50 -8.48 -30.80
C SER A 269 18.49 -9.38 -31.54
N SER A 270 18.15 -10.66 -31.69
CA SER A 270 18.92 -11.59 -32.51
C SER A 270 18.84 -11.29 -34.01
N ASN A 271 17.85 -10.49 -34.45
CA ASN A 271 17.79 -9.94 -35.81
C ASN A 271 17.02 -8.60 -35.82
N ALA A 272 17.77 -7.50 -35.84
CA ALA A 272 17.23 -6.14 -35.86
C ALA A 272 16.40 -5.81 -37.12
N ASP A 273 16.64 -6.51 -38.25
CA ASP A 273 15.93 -6.31 -39.52
C ASP A 273 14.53 -6.97 -39.52
N VAL A 274 14.20 -7.77 -38.49
CA VAL A 274 12.90 -8.43 -38.32
C VAL A 274 12.16 -7.93 -37.08
N ILE A 275 12.86 -7.77 -35.95
CA ILE A 275 12.38 -6.98 -34.81
C ILE A 275 13.52 -6.10 -34.30
N SER A 276 13.30 -4.80 -34.36
CA SER A 276 14.24 -3.78 -33.89
C SER A 276 14.15 -3.56 -32.37
N THR A 277 15.13 -2.85 -31.79
CA THR A 277 15.27 -2.68 -30.33
C THR A 277 14.25 -1.74 -29.68
N ASP A 278 13.41 -1.05 -30.46
CA ASP A 278 12.26 -0.27 -29.98
C ASP A 278 10.91 -0.98 -30.21
N GLY A 279 10.93 -2.18 -30.82
CA GLY A 279 9.74 -3.02 -31.02
C GLY A 279 9.08 -2.91 -32.38
N MET A 280 9.63 -2.14 -33.34
CA MET A 280 9.12 -2.16 -34.73
C MET A 280 9.42 -3.52 -35.40
N VAL A 281 8.36 -4.14 -35.94
CA VAL A 281 8.38 -5.49 -36.55
C VAL A 281 8.28 -5.40 -38.07
N HIS A 282 9.21 -6.04 -38.78
CA HIS A 282 9.23 -6.12 -40.23
C HIS A 282 8.98 -7.57 -40.71
N ARG A 283 7.72 -7.86 -41.03
CA ARG A 283 7.27 -9.18 -41.54
C ARG A 283 7.89 -9.50 -42.90
N GLN A 284 8.50 -10.67 -42.99
CA GLN A 284 9.25 -11.11 -44.16
C GLN A 284 8.36 -11.73 -45.26
N HIS A 285 8.93 -11.85 -46.46
CA HIS A 285 8.31 -12.43 -47.65
C HIS A 285 7.80 -13.88 -47.40
N PRO A 286 6.67 -14.33 -47.99
CA PRO A 286 6.11 -15.66 -47.75
C PRO A 286 7.09 -16.82 -47.96
N THR A 287 8.02 -16.71 -48.94
CA THR A 287 9.03 -17.75 -49.22
C THR A 287 10.22 -17.77 -48.26
N ILE A 288 10.38 -16.74 -47.42
CA ILE A 288 11.36 -16.71 -46.32
C ILE A 288 10.78 -17.45 -45.09
N GLY A 289 9.44 -17.52 -44.99
CA GLY A 289 8.74 -18.19 -43.91
C GLY A 289 8.78 -17.44 -42.59
N ASP A 290 8.10 -17.99 -41.60
CA ASP A 290 8.05 -17.44 -40.24
C ASP A 290 9.46 -17.33 -39.63
N GLN A 291 9.75 -16.24 -38.94
CA GLN A 291 11.06 -15.94 -38.38
C GLN A 291 11.05 -16.05 -36.86
N THR A 292 11.87 -16.94 -36.30
CA THR A 292 12.07 -17.07 -34.85
C THR A 292 13.15 -16.08 -34.38
N ILE A 293 12.74 -15.06 -33.63
CA ILE A 293 13.60 -13.99 -33.11
C ILE A 293 13.68 -14.08 -31.60
N THR A 294 14.89 -14.02 -31.04
CA THR A 294 15.10 -13.83 -29.61
C THR A 294 15.32 -12.36 -29.31
N LEU A 295 14.43 -11.76 -28.51
CA LEU A 295 14.66 -10.48 -27.87
C LEU A 295 15.27 -10.71 -26.48
N THR A 296 16.30 -9.95 -26.12
CA THR A 296 16.91 -10.01 -24.79
C THR A 296 16.69 -8.69 -24.07
N ALA A 297 15.98 -8.74 -22.95
CA ALA A 297 15.85 -7.63 -22.01
C ALA A 297 17.05 -7.62 -21.06
N HIS A 298 17.81 -6.53 -21.07
CA HIS A 298 18.88 -6.25 -20.11
C HIS A 298 18.29 -5.41 -18.98
N VAL A 299 18.05 -6.03 -17.82
CA VAL A 299 17.40 -5.40 -16.66
C VAL A 299 18.47 -4.90 -15.71
N THR A 300 18.64 -3.57 -15.60
CA THR A 300 19.75 -2.94 -14.89
C THR A 300 19.26 -2.05 -13.73
N ARG A 301 19.94 -2.11 -12.58
CA ARG A 301 19.85 -1.11 -11.50
C ARG A 301 21.25 -0.84 -10.95
N ASN A 302 21.65 0.43 -10.92
CA ASN A 302 23.01 0.86 -10.63
C ASN A 302 24.05 0.10 -11.49
N SER A 303 24.93 -0.69 -10.86
CA SER A 303 25.94 -1.51 -11.54
C SER A 303 25.56 -2.98 -11.73
N VAL A 304 24.37 -3.40 -11.27
CA VAL A 304 23.90 -4.80 -11.38
C VAL A 304 22.96 -4.92 -12.58
N SER A 305 23.19 -5.93 -13.43
CA SER A 305 22.30 -6.26 -14.56
C SER A 305 22.01 -7.74 -14.63
N VAL A 306 20.80 -8.10 -15.07
CA VAL A 306 20.35 -9.47 -15.34
C VAL A 306 19.61 -9.50 -16.67
N ASP A 307 19.96 -10.47 -17.51
CA ASP A 307 19.35 -10.65 -18.83
C ASP A 307 18.17 -11.61 -18.79
N ARG A 308 17.11 -11.33 -19.57
CA ARG A 308 16.00 -12.26 -19.85
C ARG A 308 15.72 -12.35 -21.34
N ALA A 309 15.81 -13.55 -21.90
CA ALA A 309 15.45 -13.84 -23.27
C ALA A 309 13.93 -14.11 -23.42
N PHE A 310 13.36 -13.64 -24.53
CA PHE A 310 12.01 -13.91 -25.01
C PHE A 310 12.11 -14.39 -26.46
N THR A 311 11.64 -15.60 -26.74
CA THR A 311 11.69 -16.19 -28.09
C THR A 311 10.35 -16.05 -28.77
N LEU A 312 10.32 -15.33 -29.89
CA LEU A 312 9.12 -14.91 -30.60
C LEU A 312 9.11 -15.45 -32.04
N THR A 313 7.94 -15.76 -32.57
CA THR A 313 7.75 -16.15 -33.97
C THR A 313 7.01 -15.03 -34.72
N VAL A 314 7.74 -14.27 -35.53
CA VAL A 314 7.17 -13.29 -36.46
C VAL A 314 6.63 -14.01 -37.67
N LYS A 315 5.34 -13.81 -37.96
CA LYS A 315 4.69 -14.44 -39.12
C LYS A 315 5.09 -13.75 -40.41
N ALA A 316 5.45 -14.56 -41.43
CA ALA A 316 5.61 -14.06 -42.79
C ALA A 316 4.32 -13.39 -43.29
N LEU A 317 4.41 -12.56 -44.33
CA LEU A 317 3.24 -11.94 -44.96
C LEU A 317 2.23 -12.99 -45.44
N GLU A 318 0.93 -12.70 -45.34
CA GLU A 318 -0.12 -13.59 -45.83
C GLU A 318 -0.16 -13.55 -47.37
N TYR A 319 -0.13 -14.70 -48.04
CA TYR A 319 -0.31 -14.80 -49.49
C TYR A 319 -1.56 -15.58 -49.82
N THR A 320 -2.41 -15.01 -50.67
CA THR A 320 -3.48 -15.74 -51.35
C THR A 320 -3.14 -15.77 -52.85
N PRO A 321 -2.88 -16.94 -53.44
CA PRO A 321 -2.71 -17.07 -54.89
C PRO A 321 -3.93 -16.56 -55.66
N LEU A 322 -3.73 -16.20 -56.92
CA LEU A 322 -4.83 -15.91 -57.84
C LEU A 322 -5.69 -17.18 -58.03
N ASP A 323 -7.01 -17.04 -57.91
CA ASP A 323 -8.01 -18.10 -58.09
C ASP A 323 -8.71 -17.97 -59.47
N GLU A 324 -9.04 -19.09 -60.12
CA GLU A 324 -9.78 -19.09 -61.40
C GLU A 324 -11.15 -18.41 -61.26
N ALA A 325 -11.80 -18.51 -60.09
CA ALA A 325 -13.10 -17.92 -59.81
C ALA A 325 -13.09 -16.38 -59.83
N TRP A 326 -11.95 -15.73 -59.56
CA TRP A 326 -11.82 -14.27 -59.58
C TRP A 326 -11.61 -13.70 -60.99
N ILE A 327 -11.33 -14.56 -61.97
CA ILE A 327 -11.14 -14.18 -63.37
C ILE A 327 -12.47 -14.36 -64.11
N THR A 328 -12.94 -13.32 -64.79
CA THR A 328 -14.05 -13.36 -65.75
C THR A 328 -13.54 -12.96 -67.13
N VAL A 329 -13.92 -13.70 -68.16
CA VAL A 329 -13.55 -13.41 -69.55
C VAL A 329 -14.82 -13.17 -70.36
N VAL A 330 -14.88 -12.05 -71.07
CA VAL A 330 -15.96 -11.71 -72.00
C VAL A 330 -15.41 -11.77 -73.42
N ASN A 331 -15.79 -12.83 -74.15
CA ASN A 331 -15.57 -12.97 -75.59
C ASN A 331 -16.77 -12.34 -76.31
N ASN A 332 -16.55 -11.18 -76.92
CA ASN A 332 -17.56 -10.38 -77.59
C ASN A 332 -17.59 -10.70 -79.09
N LYS A 333 -18.76 -10.54 -79.70
CA LYS A 333 -18.92 -10.62 -81.15
C LYS A 333 -17.88 -9.77 -81.88
N LYS A 334 -17.46 -10.26 -83.04
CA LYS A 334 -16.56 -9.61 -84.01
C LYS A 334 -16.73 -8.08 -84.10
N GLN A 335 -15.61 -7.37 -84.17
CA GLN A 335 -15.44 -5.90 -84.15
C GLN A 335 -15.74 -5.20 -82.81
N ALA A 336 -15.86 -5.95 -81.71
CA ALA A 336 -15.79 -5.41 -80.35
C ALA A 336 -14.50 -5.88 -79.66
N GLN A 337 -14.01 -5.13 -78.66
CA GLN A 337 -12.92 -5.60 -77.80
C GLN A 337 -13.43 -6.67 -76.83
N ASP A 338 -12.59 -7.67 -76.59
CA ASP A 338 -12.79 -8.62 -75.50
C ASP A 338 -12.32 -8.03 -74.17
N SER A 339 -12.73 -8.62 -73.05
CA SER A 339 -12.21 -8.19 -71.75
C SER A 339 -11.95 -9.32 -70.77
N VAL A 340 -10.91 -9.10 -69.96
CA VAL A 340 -10.59 -9.93 -68.79
C VAL A 340 -10.73 -9.06 -67.55
N THR A 341 -11.62 -9.46 -66.65
CA THR A 341 -11.82 -8.82 -65.35
C THR A 341 -11.25 -9.72 -64.27
N VAL A 342 -10.28 -9.22 -63.49
CA VAL A 342 -9.68 -9.91 -62.35
C VAL A 342 -10.12 -9.21 -61.06
N GLN A 343 -10.73 -9.97 -60.15
CA GLN A 343 -11.14 -9.50 -58.82
C GLN A 343 -10.04 -9.75 -57.77
N ASN A 344 -10.15 -9.09 -56.62
CA ASN A 344 -9.21 -9.18 -55.48
C ASN A 344 -7.77 -8.73 -55.80
N THR A 345 -7.64 -7.81 -56.77
CA THR A 345 -6.39 -7.10 -57.05
C THR A 345 -6.13 -6.01 -56.01
N GLN A 346 -4.93 -5.43 -56.01
CA GLN A 346 -4.56 -4.26 -55.20
C GLN A 346 -3.85 -3.22 -56.06
N ALA A 347 -3.89 -1.95 -55.66
CA ALA A 347 -3.20 -0.90 -56.40
C ALA A 347 -1.67 -1.18 -56.45
N GLY A 348 -1.12 -1.32 -57.66
CA GLY A 348 0.26 -1.75 -57.89
C GLY A 348 0.43 -3.21 -58.31
N ASP A 349 -0.61 -4.06 -58.25
CA ASP A 349 -0.58 -5.41 -58.82
C ASP A 349 -0.35 -5.34 -60.34
N LEU A 350 0.61 -6.10 -60.87
CA LEU A 350 0.81 -6.23 -62.32
C LEU A 350 0.04 -7.46 -62.82
N ILE A 351 -1.01 -7.23 -63.60
CA ILE A 351 -1.85 -8.29 -64.17
C ILE A 351 -1.43 -8.54 -65.61
N ASN A 352 -1.00 -9.76 -65.91
CA ASN A 352 -0.64 -10.20 -67.26
C ASN A 352 -1.72 -11.14 -67.81
N VAL A 353 -2.05 -11.02 -69.10
CA VAL A 353 -2.90 -11.97 -69.82
C VAL A 353 -2.11 -12.56 -70.98
N TYR A 354 -2.04 -13.89 -71.05
CA TYR A 354 -1.33 -14.66 -72.06
C TYR A 354 -2.29 -15.54 -72.87
N ALA A 355 -1.88 -15.91 -74.09
CA ALA A 355 -2.60 -16.81 -74.97
C ALA A 355 -2.63 -18.27 -74.43
N THR A 356 -3.29 -19.17 -75.15
CA THR A 356 -3.42 -20.59 -74.79
C THR A 356 -2.10 -21.37 -74.74
N ASP A 357 -0.98 -20.77 -75.15
CA ASP A 357 0.37 -21.32 -75.01
C ASP A 357 1.00 -21.05 -73.63
N GLY A 358 0.40 -20.18 -72.83
CA GLY A 358 0.92 -19.75 -71.52
C GLY A 358 2.15 -18.83 -71.59
N ALA A 359 2.50 -18.31 -72.78
CA ALA A 359 3.74 -17.57 -73.00
C ALA A 359 3.57 -16.29 -73.85
N THR A 360 2.68 -16.30 -74.85
CA THR A 360 2.45 -15.12 -75.70
C THR A 360 1.59 -14.10 -74.94
N LEU A 361 2.20 -13.00 -74.49
CA LEU A 361 1.51 -11.91 -73.80
C LEU A 361 0.51 -11.21 -74.75
N LEU A 362 -0.76 -11.22 -74.38
CA LEU A 362 -1.86 -10.53 -75.09
C LEU A 362 -2.09 -9.12 -74.56
N ALA A 363 -1.99 -8.93 -73.23
CA ALA A 363 -2.08 -7.62 -72.59
C ALA A 363 -1.47 -7.62 -71.18
N GLN A 364 -1.15 -6.42 -70.68
CA GLN A 364 -0.65 -6.17 -69.33
C GLN A 364 -1.27 -4.88 -68.79
N VAL A 365 -1.69 -4.87 -67.53
CA VAL A 365 -2.21 -3.68 -66.82
C VAL A 365 -1.71 -3.68 -65.38
N THR A 366 -1.18 -2.53 -64.92
CA THR A 366 -1.00 -2.27 -63.49
C THR A 366 -2.34 -1.87 -62.88
N SER A 367 -2.78 -2.63 -61.89
CA SER A 367 -4.02 -2.38 -61.16
C SER A 367 -3.98 -1.09 -60.35
N THR A 368 -5.14 -0.46 -60.20
CA THR A 368 -5.36 0.74 -59.38
C THR A 368 -6.30 0.50 -58.19
N GLY A 369 -6.75 -0.74 -57.95
CA GLY A 369 -7.71 -1.05 -56.88
C GLY A 369 -8.17 -2.51 -56.84
N SER A 370 -9.32 -2.76 -56.20
CA SER A 370 -9.81 -4.12 -55.86
C SER A 370 -10.27 -4.98 -57.05
N ILE A 371 -10.46 -4.38 -58.23
CA ILE A 371 -10.85 -5.06 -59.47
C ILE A 371 -10.05 -4.42 -60.62
N THR A 372 -9.55 -5.24 -61.54
CA THR A 372 -8.81 -4.81 -62.72
C THR A 372 -9.48 -5.34 -63.97
N THR A 373 -9.87 -4.46 -64.90
CA THR A 373 -10.45 -4.84 -66.19
C THR A 373 -9.49 -4.49 -67.32
N ILE A 374 -9.21 -5.47 -68.18
CA ILE A 374 -8.23 -5.39 -69.26
C ILE A 374 -8.98 -5.58 -70.59
N SER A 375 -8.95 -4.58 -71.48
CA SER A 375 -9.40 -4.74 -72.86
C SER A 375 -8.36 -5.52 -73.67
N LEU A 376 -8.83 -6.45 -74.51
CA LEU A 376 -8.00 -7.26 -75.41
C LEU A 376 -8.39 -7.02 -76.88
N ALA A 377 -7.51 -7.42 -77.79
CA ALA A 377 -7.89 -7.75 -79.16
C ALA A 377 -8.70 -9.06 -79.19
N GLU A 378 -9.47 -9.28 -80.25
CA GLU A 378 -10.37 -10.46 -80.38
C GLU A 378 -9.63 -11.79 -80.14
N LEU A 379 -10.06 -12.53 -79.10
CA LEU A 379 -9.63 -13.89 -78.76
C LEU A 379 -10.14 -14.94 -79.77
N GLY A 380 -11.12 -14.55 -80.59
CA GLY A 380 -11.63 -15.32 -81.71
C GLY A 380 -12.95 -16.04 -81.43
N HIS A 381 -13.65 -16.39 -82.51
CA HIS A 381 -15.07 -16.81 -82.48
C HIS A 381 -15.35 -18.18 -81.83
N LYS A 382 -14.32 -18.89 -81.36
CA LYS A 382 -14.43 -20.18 -80.66
C LYS A 382 -14.00 -20.03 -79.20
N GLY A 383 -14.66 -20.75 -78.31
CA GLY A 383 -14.24 -20.82 -76.91
C GLY A 383 -12.86 -21.46 -76.77
N GLY A 384 -12.08 -20.99 -75.80
CA GLY A 384 -10.68 -21.34 -75.64
C GLY A 384 -10.22 -21.26 -74.19
N THR A 385 -8.91 -21.12 -74.02
CA THR A 385 -8.25 -20.90 -72.73
C THR A 385 -7.23 -19.77 -72.87
N ILE A 386 -7.21 -18.86 -71.91
CA ILE A 386 -6.13 -17.90 -71.69
C ILE A 386 -5.40 -18.27 -70.40
N TYR A 387 -4.22 -17.71 -70.17
CA TYR A 387 -3.58 -17.73 -68.86
C TYR A 387 -3.55 -16.32 -68.30
N VAL A 388 -3.85 -16.14 -67.02
CA VAL A 388 -3.83 -14.84 -66.35
C VAL A 388 -2.99 -14.94 -65.10
N SER A 389 -2.05 -14.03 -64.90
CA SER A 389 -1.25 -13.96 -63.68
C SER A 389 -1.43 -12.65 -62.94
N ASN A 390 -1.13 -12.67 -61.64
CA ASN A 390 -0.98 -11.48 -60.81
C ASN A 390 0.40 -11.49 -60.16
N THR A 391 1.19 -10.46 -60.44
CA THR A 391 2.46 -10.17 -59.77
C THR A 391 2.28 -8.96 -58.86
N ARG A 392 2.00 -9.24 -57.57
CA ARG A 392 2.01 -8.22 -56.50
C ARG A 392 3.45 -8.02 -56.00
N ALA A 393 3.83 -6.77 -55.74
CA ALA A 393 5.16 -6.46 -55.20
C ALA A 393 5.39 -7.21 -53.87
N GLY A 394 6.48 -7.98 -53.78
CA GLY A 394 6.75 -8.84 -52.62
C GLY A 394 5.93 -10.13 -52.58
N TYR A 395 5.56 -10.69 -53.74
CA TYR A 395 4.98 -12.03 -53.87
C TYR A 395 5.50 -12.75 -55.13
N VAL A 396 5.33 -14.06 -55.18
CA VAL A 396 5.64 -14.87 -56.38
C VAL A 396 4.49 -14.75 -57.39
N GLU A 397 4.83 -14.61 -58.68
CA GLU A 397 3.84 -14.64 -59.77
C GLU A 397 3.18 -16.02 -59.84
N HIS A 398 1.85 -16.05 -59.80
CA HIS A 398 1.06 -17.26 -60.04
C HIS A 398 0.16 -17.05 -61.25
N SER A 399 0.25 -17.97 -62.22
CA SER A 399 -0.49 -17.92 -63.48
C SER A 399 -1.57 -18.99 -63.53
N VAL A 400 -2.79 -18.60 -63.87
CA VAL A 400 -4.00 -19.41 -63.80
C VAL A 400 -4.59 -19.57 -65.19
N ALA A 401 -4.80 -20.82 -65.61
CA ALA A 401 -5.56 -21.10 -66.83
C ALA A 401 -7.03 -20.73 -66.62
N LYS A 402 -7.60 -19.92 -67.51
CA LYS A 402 -9.02 -19.56 -67.50
C LYS A 402 -9.70 -19.92 -68.81
N ARG A 403 -10.77 -20.71 -68.72
CA ARG A 403 -11.62 -21.03 -69.89
C ARG A 403 -12.61 -19.90 -70.20
N PHE A 404 -12.85 -19.68 -71.49
CA PHE A 404 -13.82 -18.71 -71.98
C PHE A 404 -14.72 -19.32 -73.08
N PRO A 405 -16.00 -18.93 -73.18
CA PRO A 405 -16.94 -19.47 -74.17
C PRO A 405 -16.63 -18.96 -75.59
N ALA A 406 -17.31 -19.52 -76.59
CA ALA A 406 -17.41 -18.90 -77.91
C ALA A 406 -18.03 -17.49 -77.81
N ASP A 407 -17.80 -16.66 -78.81
CA ASP A 407 -18.22 -15.26 -78.75
C ASP A 407 -19.76 -15.11 -78.69
N ASN A 408 -20.24 -13.99 -78.16
CA ASN A 408 -21.66 -13.74 -77.94
C ASN A 408 -22.47 -13.42 -79.23
N GLY A 409 -21.88 -13.60 -80.41
CA GLY A 409 -22.50 -13.43 -81.72
C GLY A 409 -23.40 -14.60 -82.13
N LYS A 410 -24.64 -14.27 -82.54
CA LYS A 410 -25.50 -15.23 -83.27
C LYS A 410 -25.05 -15.33 -84.72
N TYR A 411 -24.17 -16.29 -85.00
CA TYR A 411 -23.81 -16.66 -86.37
C TYR A 411 -25.00 -17.34 -87.07
N HIS A 412 -25.68 -16.58 -87.93
CA HIS A 412 -26.61 -17.13 -88.91
C HIS A 412 -25.81 -17.67 -90.10
N GLU A 413 -25.86 -18.98 -90.34
CA GLU A 413 -25.26 -19.60 -91.52
C GLU A 413 -26.01 -19.15 -92.79
N GLN A 414 -25.44 -18.18 -93.50
CA GLN A 414 -25.87 -17.86 -94.86
C GLN A 414 -25.22 -18.85 -95.83
N LYS A 415 -26.06 -19.63 -96.51
CA LYS A 415 -25.65 -20.36 -97.72
C LYS A 415 -25.23 -19.36 -98.80
N ALA A 416 -24.18 -19.69 -99.53
CA ALA A 416 -23.85 -19.09 -100.81
C ALA A 416 -24.07 -20.13 -101.92
N ASP A 417 -25.26 -20.11 -102.51
CA ASP A 417 -25.38 -20.45 -103.93
C ASP A 417 -24.94 -19.20 -104.71
N ASP A 418 -23.99 -19.34 -105.65
CA ASP A 418 -24.33 -18.96 -107.02
C ASP A 418 -23.43 -19.64 -108.07
N LYS A 419 -23.95 -19.63 -109.29
CA LYS A 419 -23.37 -20.10 -110.56
C LYS A 419 -22.59 -18.94 -111.23
N GLN A 420 -22.15 -18.91 -112.49
CA GLN A 420 -22.15 -19.74 -113.72
C GLN A 420 -20.92 -19.20 -114.56
N ASP A 421 -20.40 -19.70 -115.70
CA ASP A 421 -20.80 -20.69 -116.71
C ASP A 421 -19.60 -21.02 -117.65
N ILE A 422 -19.83 -21.83 -118.69
CA ILE A 422 -19.24 -21.74 -120.06
C ILE A 422 -17.75 -22.13 -120.33
N ASP A 423 -17.64 -23.31 -120.95
CA ASP A 423 -17.00 -23.70 -122.24
C ASP A 423 -15.46 -23.73 -122.52
N ASP A 424 -15.07 -24.93 -122.97
CA ASP A 424 -14.30 -25.29 -124.17
C ASP A 424 -12.75 -25.23 -124.31
N ASN A 425 -12.21 -26.45 -124.48
CA ASN A 425 -11.28 -26.93 -125.51
C ASN A 425 -9.88 -26.31 -125.67
N ASN A 426 -8.87 -27.14 -125.33
CA ASN A 426 -7.97 -27.72 -126.34
C ASN A 426 -7.36 -29.06 -125.87
#